data_AF-A0A358XXP4-F1
#
_entry.id   AF-A0A358XXP4-F1
#
_cell.length_a   1.000
_cell.length_b   1.000
_cell.length_c   1.000
_cell.angle_alpha   90.00
_cell.angle_beta   90.00
_cell.angle_gamma   90.00
#
_symmetry.space_group_name_H-M   'P 1'
#
loop_
_entity.id
_entity.type
_entity.pdbx_description
1 polymer ?
#
loop_
_entity_poly.entity_id
_entity_poly.type
_entity_poly.pdbx_seq_one_letter_code
_entity_poly.pdbx_strand_id
1 'polypeptide(L)'
;LEHLLNKALPEVCDYLTACLGDHEYMIGEQFSIADIAITSPFVNFALAGEAIDKSRWPSLSSYIERMHAIPCYAPIVRDDLNGPFLKFRPKSLS
;
A
#
# COMPACT_ATOMS: atom_id res chain seq x y z
N LEU A 1 -18.03 -4.56 3.99
CA LEU A 1 -16.89 -5.14 3.25
C LEU A 1 -17.08 -4.99 1.74
N GLU A 2 -18.21 -5.47 1.20
CA GLU A 2 -18.51 -5.40 -0.24
C GLU A 2 -18.44 -3.99 -0.83
N HIS A 3 -19.04 -2.97 -0.19
CA HIS A 3 -18.92 -1.58 -0.66
C HIS A 3 -17.49 -1.03 -0.58
N LEU A 4 -16.71 -1.44 0.42
CA LEU A 4 -15.33 -0.99 0.57
C LEU A 4 -14.44 -1.59 -0.53
N LEU A 5 -14.54 -2.89 -0.76
CA LEU A 5 -13.72 -3.60 -1.75
C LEU A 5 -14.15 -3.30 -3.19
N ASN A 6 -15.44 -3.13 -3.45
CA ASN A 6 -15.96 -2.97 -4.82
C ASN A 6 -16.14 -1.50 -5.26
N LYS A 7 -16.15 -0.53 -4.33
CA LYS A 7 -16.24 0.90 -4.66
C LYS A 7 -15.11 1.72 -4.08
N ALA A 8 -15.04 1.81 -2.75
CA ALA A 8 -14.15 2.78 -2.10
C ALA A 8 -12.65 2.52 -2.38
N LEU A 9 -12.21 1.25 -2.29
CA LEU A 9 -10.84 0.87 -2.57
C LEU A 9 -10.47 1.14 -4.05
N PRO A 10 -11.28 0.72 -5.03
CA PRO A 10 -11.07 1.11 -6.42
C PRO A 10 -10.95 2.62 -6.64
N GLU A 11 -11.87 3.42 -6.10
CA GLU A 11 -11.86 4.88 -6.27
C GLU A 11 -10.60 5.52 -5.67
N VAL A 12 -10.17 5.05 -4.50
CA VAL A 12 -8.91 5.51 -3.87
C VAL A 12 -7.70 5.10 -4.70
N CYS A 13 -7.67 3.87 -5.21
CA CYS A 13 -6.55 3.40 -6.04
C CYS A 13 -6.49 4.17 -7.37
N ASP A 14 -7.64 4.43 -8.01
CA ASP A 14 -7.74 5.25 -9.22
C ASP A 14 -7.26 6.68 -8.95
N TYR A 15 -7.67 7.29 -7.84
CA TYR A 15 -7.23 8.61 -7.43
C TYR A 15 -5.71 8.68 -7.17
N LEU A 16 -5.17 7.76 -6.37
CA LEU A 16 -3.74 7.72 -6.06
C LEU A 16 -2.89 7.42 -7.30
N THR A 17 -3.38 6.58 -8.21
CA THR A 17 -2.73 6.32 -9.51
C THR A 17 -2.68 7.60 -10.34
N ALA A 18 -3.77 8.36 -10.39
CA ALA A 18 -3.81 9.63 -11.10
C ALA A 18 -2.90 10.69 -10.46
N CYS A 19 -2.82 10.74 -9.13
CA CYS A 19 -1.90 11.63 -8.42
C CYS A 19 -0.43 11.28 -8.67
N LEU A 20 -0.10 9.98 -8.68
CA LEU A 20 1.26 9.51 -8.94
C LEU A 20 1.68 9.80 -10.39
N GLY A 21 0.78 9.59 -11.36
CA GLY A 21 1.10 9.71 -12.78
C GLY A 21 2.33 8.87 -13.16
N ASP A 22 3.29 9.50 -13.83
CA ASP A 22 4.57 8.90 -14.21
C ASP A 22 5.71 9.22 -13.23
N HIS A 23 5.40 9.83 -12.09
CA HIS A 23 6.39 10.25 -11.11
C HIS A 23 6.89 9.07 -10.25
N GLU A 24 8.14 9.17 -9.79
CA GLU A 24 8.74 8.15 -8.93
C GLU A 24 8.23 8.24 -7.48
N TYR A 25 7.96 9.47 -7.03
CA TYR A 25 7.47 9.85 -5.70
C TYR A 25 6.18 10.67 -5.82
N MET A 26 5.37 10.72 -4.76
CA MET A 26 4.06 11.34 -4.83
C MET A 26 4.11 12.86 -4.98
N ILE A 27 5.11 13.51 -4.37
CA ILE A 27 5.23 14.96 -4.37
C ILE A 27 6.69 15.34 -4.57
N GLY A 28 6.93 16.15 -5.61
CA GLY A 28 8.29 16.52 -6.00
C GLY A 28 9.06 15.33 -6.54
N GLU A 29 10.28 15.58 -7.00
CA GLU A 29 11.13 14.55 -7.61
C GLU A 29 11.95 13.79 -6.55
N GLN A 30 11.46 13.73 -5.29
CA GLN A 30 12.21 13.19 -4.16
C GLN A 30 11.29 12.53 -3.12
N PHE A 31 11.82 11.50 -2.45
CA PHE A 31 11.16 10.85 -1.32
C PHE A 31 10.84 11.82 -0.18
N SER A 32 9.63 11.73 0.37
CA SER A 32 9.18 12.57 1.47
C SER A 32 8.24 11.86 2.43
N ILE A 33 7.81 12.58 3.48
CA ILE A 33 6.76 12.11 4.40
C ILE A 33 5.44 11.79 3.67
N ALA A 34 5.17 12.42 2.52
CA ALA A 34 3.97 12.15 1.74
C ALA A 34 3.94 10.69 1.28
N ASP A 35 5.08 10.15 0.86
CA ASP A 35 5.19 8.77 0.41
C ASP A 35 4.95 7.77 1.54
N ILE A 36 5.54 8.03 2.71
CA ILE A 36 5.33 7.20 3.91
C ILE A 36 3.84 7.22 4.30
N ALA A 37 3.24 8.41 4.36
CA ALA A 37 1.85 8.57 4.78
C ALA A 37 0.87 7.84 3.86
N ILE A 38 1.12 7.87 2.55
CA ILE A 38 0.28 7.21 1.55
C ILE A 38 0.51 5.70 1.53
N THR A 39 1.75 5.24 1.72
CA THR A 39 2.08 3.81 1.60
C THR A 39 1.90 3.02 2.89
N SER A 40 1.83 3.67 4.06
CA SER A 40 1.60 3.01 5.36
C SER A 40 0.27 2.25 5.48
N PRO A 41 -0.88 2.80 5.05
CA PRO A 41 -2.14 2.06 5.08
C PRO A 41 -2.08 0.72 4.32
N PHE A 42 -1.23 0.60 3.29
CA PHE A 42 -1.09 -0.64 2.52
C PHE A 42 -0.32 -1.75 3.27
N VAL A 43 0.48 -1.40 4.29
CA VAL A 43 1.04 -2.41 5.22
C VAL A 43 -0.09 -3.07 6.02
N ASN A 44 -1.05 -2.27 6.51
CA ASN A 44 -2.22 -2.79 7.22
C ASN A 44 -3.12 -3.62 6.30
N PHE A 45 -3.25 -3.20 5.04
CA PHE A 45 -3.99 -3.96 4.03
C PHE A 45 -3.36 -5.34 3.80
N ALA A 46 -2.02 -5.40 3.71
CA ALA A 46 -1.28 -6.66 3.64
C ALA A 46 -1.42 -7.51 4.91
N LEU A 47 -1.44 -6.90 6.11
CA LEU A 47 -1.75 -7.60 7.37
C LEU A 47 -3.15 -8.21 7.39
N ALA A 48 -4.12 -7.56 6.75
CA ALA A 48 -5.46 -8.11 6.56
C ALA A 48 -5.51 -9.27 5.55
N GLY A 49 -4.38 -9.55 4.88
CA GLY A 49 -4.25 -10.60 3.87
C GLY A 49 -4.61 -10.17 2.46
N GLU A 50 -4.79 -8.86 2.25
CA GLU A 50 -5.16 -8.28 0.98
C GLU A 50 -3.95 -7.70 0.25
N ALA A 51 -4.05 -7.51 -1.06
CA ALA A 51 -3.02 -6.88 -1.88
C ALA A 51 -3.66 -6.03 -2.98
N ILE A 52 -2.93 -5.04 -3.48
CA ILE A 52 -3.37 -4.28 -4.64
C ILE A 52 -3.35 -5.19 -5.87
N ASP A 53 -4.44 -5.16 -6.63
CA ASP A 53 -4.52 -5.87 -7.90
C ASP A 53 -3.56 -5.21 -8.91
N LYS A 54 -2.39 -5.83 -9.09
CA LYS A 54 -1.35 -5.38 -10.00
C LYS A 54 -1.79 -5.41 -11.47
N SER A 55 -2.79 -6.22 -11.82
CA SER A 55 -3.35 -6.23 -13.18
C SER A 55 -4.16 -4.97 -13.48
N ARG A 56 -4.73 -4.35 -12.44
CA ARG A 56 -5.54 -3.14 -12.53
C ARG A 56 -4.76 -1.86 -12.24
N TRP A 57 -3.88 -1.87 -11.24
CA TRP A 57 -3.07 -0.70 -10.84
C TRP A 57 -1.57 -1.02 -10.79
N PRO A 58 -0.94 -1.31 -11.96
CA PRO A 58 0.45 -1.71 -12.00
C PRO A 58 1.42 -0.64 -11.47
N SER A 59 1.20 0.64 -11.81
CA SER A 59 2.06 1.74 -11.35
C SER A 59 1.98 1.96 -9.84
N LEU A 60 0.76 1.99 -9.29
CA LEU A 60 0.53 2.12 -7.85
C LEU A 60 1.12 0.94 -7.07
N SER A 61 0.91 -0.29 -7.55
CA SER A 61 1.50 -1.50 -6.96
C SER A 61 3.02 -1.41 -6.93
N SER A 62 3.66 -1.06 -8.05
CA SER A 62 5.11 -0.88 -8.10
C SER A 62 5.61 0.27 -7.23
N TYR A 63 4.84 1.35 -7.10
CA TYR A 63 5.18 2.47 -6.21
C TYR A 63 5.18 2.03 -4.74
N ILE A 64 4.13 1.34 -4.29
CA ILE A 64 4.03 0.82 -2.93
C ILE A 64 5.20 -0.15 -2.64
N GLU A 65 5.46 -1.10 -3.56
CA GLU A 65 6.60 -2.04 -3.46
C GLU A 65 7.93 -1.30 -3.27
N ARG A 66 8.18 -0.23 -4.06
CA ARG A 66 9.40 0.59 -3.93
C ARG A 66 9.47 1.30 -2.59
N MET A 67 8.40 1.98 -2.17
CA MET A 67 8.40 2.74 -0.91
C MET A 67 8.62 1.83 0.29
N HIS A 68 7.96 0.67 0.32
CA HIS A 68 8.14 -0.33 1.37
C HIS A 68 9.56 -0.91 1.42
N ALA A 69 10.33 -0.82 0.33
CA ALA A 69 11.71 -1.29 0.25
C ALA A 69 12.76 -0.21 0.58
N ILE A 70 12.37 1.05 0.82
CA ILE A 70 13.31 2.12 1.15
C ILE A 70 14.04 1.82 2.47
N PRO A 71 15.37 2.04 2.59
CA PRO A 71 16.16 1.58 3.73
C PRO A 71 15.66 2.02 5.12
N CYS A 72 15.11 3.23 5.24
CA CYS A 72 14.58 3.71 6.51
C CYS A 72 13.20 3.16 6.85
N TYR A 73 12.44 2.70 5.86
CA TYR A 73 11.06 2.26 6.03
C TYR A 73 10.92 0.73 6.04
N ALA A 74 11.72 0.03 5.24
CA ALA A 74 11.69 -1.43 5.12
C ALA A 74 11.82 -2.19 6.44
N PRO A 75 12.65 -1.78 7.43
CA PRO A 75 12.68 -2.45 8.73
C PRO A 75 11.33 -2.40 9.44
N ILE A 76 10.62 -1.26 9.37
CA ILE A 76 9.31 -1.06 10.00
C ILE A 76 8.27 -1.93 9.31
N VAL A 77 8.21 -1.89 7.97
CA VAL A 77 7.28 -2.72 7.19
C VAL A 77 7.47 -4.21 7.50
N ARG A 78 8.73 -4.67 7.51
CA ARG A 78 9.05 -6.06 7.87
C ARG A 78 8.59 -6.40 9.28
N ASP A 79 8.87 -5.54 10.25
CA ASP A 79 8.55 -5.79 11.65
C ASP A 79 7.04 -5.78 11.89
N ASP A 80 6.27 -4.93 11.18
CA ASP A 80 4.80 -4.98 11.22
C ASP A 80 4.27 -6.28 10.61
N LEU A 81 4.75 -6.65 9.41
CA LEU A 81 4.30 -7.84 8.68
C LEU A 81 4.71 -9.17 9.33
N ASN A 82 5.75 -9.19 10.15
CA ASN A 82 6.22 -10.38 10.88
C ASN A 82 5.99 -10.29 12.40
N GLY A 83 5.37 -9.22 12.85
CA GLY A 83 5.29 -8.84 14.24
C GLY A 83 4.07 -9.37 14.99
N PRO A 84 3.81 -8.83 16.19
CA PRO A 84 2.73 -9.29 17.05
C PRO A 84 1.34 -9.06 16.45
N PHE A 85 1.21 -8.21 15.43
CA PHE A 85 -0.06 -7.91 14.78
C PHE A 85 -0.54 -9.00 13.82
N LEU A 86 0.33 -9.91 13.38
CA LEU A 86 -0.06 -11.07 12.57
C LEU A 86 -1.17 -11.91 13.21
N LYS A 87 -1.23 -11.95 14.54
CA LYS A 87 -2.30 -12.66 15.27
C LYS A 87 -3.70 -12.12 15.01
N PHE A 88 -3.80 -10.89 14.50
CA PHE A 88 -5.06 -10.23 14.15
C PHE A 88 -5.46 -10.42 12.68
N ARG A 89 -4.64 -11.13 11.88
CA ARG A 89 -4.99 -11.46 10.50
C ARG A 89 -6.32 -12.23 10.48
N PRO A 90 -7.33 -11.78 9.71
CA PRO A 90 -8.60 -12.48 9.60
C PRO A 90 -8.39 -13.92 9.12
N LYS A 91 -8.98 -14.89 9.82
CA LYS A 91 -8.88 -16.32 9.47
C LYS A 91 -9.81 -16.74 8.32
N SER A 92 -10.68 -15.84 7.86
CA SER A 92 -11.71 -16.11 6.86
C SER A 92 -11.51 -15.23 5.63
N LEU A 93 -10.58 -15.63 4.76
CA LEU A 93 -10.47 -15.28 3.34
C LEU A 93 -9.47 -16.31 2.78
N SER A 94 -9.92 -17.56 2.71
CA SER A 94 -9.28 -18.70 2.05
C SER A 94 -10.05 -19.05 0.81
#